data_AF-A0A3C1S9R9-F1
#
_entry.id   AF-A0A3C1S9R9-F1
#
_cell.length_a   1.000
_cell.length_b   1.000
_cell.length_c   1.000
_cell.angle_alpha   90.00
_cell.angle_beta   90.00
_cell.angle_gamma   90.00
#
_symmetry.space_group_name_H-M   'P 1'
#
loop_
_entity.id
_entity.type
_entity.pdbx_description
1 polymer ?
#
loop_
_entity_poly.entity_id
_entity_poly.type
_entity_poly.pdbx_seq_one_letter_code
_entity_poly.pdbx_strand_id
1 'polypeptide(L)'
;MAMADKGKLTIWLETPWVSRAFPFAAYMLFILIQDMVTPLFSEAIASVWLTPVIYAIKIAAVIAVLIYFWRSYDELRMENIEPAKLLWALGAGVFVFVLWINTDWKFATMGNPTVYDPRLIPGNRVYIFIALRLFGASVVVPIF
;
A
#
# COMPACT_ATOMS: atom_id res chain seq x y z
N MET A 1 1.85 -21.33 32.25
CA MET A 1 1.34 -21.74 30.92
C MET A 1 1.41 -20.60 29.88
N ALA A 2 2.41 -19.70 29.94
CA ALA A 2 2.52 -18.52 29.05
C ALA A 2 3.84 -18.46 28.24
N MET A 3 4.71 -19.47 28.38
CA MET A 3 6.02 -19.52 27.70
C MET A 3 6.02 -20.34 26.40
N ALA A 4 5.08 -21.28 26.22
CA ALA A 4 5.03 -22.14 25.04
C ALA A 4 4.45 -21.44 23.79
N ASP A 5 3.74 -20.32 23.97
CA ASP A 5 3.07 -19.60 22.89
C ASP A 5 4.01 -18.64 22.13
N LYS A 6 4.92 -17.98 22.86
CA LYS A 6 5.93 -17.10 22.26
C LYS A 6 6.83 -17.84 21.27
N GLY A 7 7.20 -19.07 21.61
CA GLY A 7 8.04 -19.91 20.77
C GLY A 7 7.36 -20.35 19.47
N LYS A 8 6.02 -20.37 19.40
CA LYS A 8 5.27 -20.62 18.16
C LYS A 8 5.13 -19.37 17.31
N LEU A 9 4.85 -18.22 17.93
CA LEU A 9 4.75 -16.94 17.23
C LEU A 9 6.06 -16.54 16.53
N THR A 10 7.22 -16.84 17.12
CA THR A 10 8.53 -16.56 16.50
C THR A 10 8.77 -17.39 15.25
N ILE A 11 8.42 -18.69 15.24
CA ILE A 11 8.57 -19.56 14.06
C ILE A 11 7.68 -19.11 12.89
N TRP A 12 6.48 -18.60 13.17
CA TRP A 12 5.61 -18.04 12.14
C TRP A 12 6.16 -16.72 11.59
N LEU A 13 6.67 -15.84 12.45
CA LEU A 13 7.27 -14.56 12.04
C LEU A 13 8.57 -14.74 11.23
N GLU A 14 9.29 -15.84 11.41
CA GLU A 14 10.50 -16.18 10.67
C GLU A 14 10.24 -16.84 9.31
N THR A 15 9.00 -17.21 8.99
CA THR A 15 8.71 -17.74 7.65
C THR A 15 8.80 -16.65 6.58
N PRO A 16 9.53 -16.86 5.46
CA PRO A 16 9.84 -15.81 4.49
C PRO A 16 8.59 -15.13 3.88
N TRP A 17 7.47 -15.85 3.76
CA TRP A 17 6.26 -15.29 3.16
C TRP A 17 5.57 -14.27 4.09
N VAL A 18 5.71 -14.38 5.40
CA VAL A 18 5.04 -13.49 6.36
C VAL A 18 5.57 -12.07 6.28
N SER A 19 6.90 -11.88 6.21
CA SER A 19 7.50 -10.55 6.08
C SER A 19 7.05 -9.80 4.82
N ARG A 20 6.68 -10.53 3.76
CA ARG A 20 6.21 -9.98 2.47
C ARG A 20 4.70 -9.73 2.43
N ALA A 21 3.91 -10.68 2.96
CA ALA A 21 2.47 -10.59 2.95
C ALA A 21 1.93 -9.61 4.00
N PHE A 22 2.64 -9.43 5.11
CA PHE A 22 2.15 -8.68 6.26
C PHE A 22 1.93 -7.18 5.98
N PRO A 23 2.84 -6.45 5.32
CA PRO A 23 2.56 -5.04 5.06
C PRO A 23 1.42 -4.88 4.04
N PHE A 24 1.20 -5.85 3.12
CA PHE A 24 0.07 -5.83 2.17
C PHE A 24 -1.24 -6.07 2.92
N ALA A 25 -1.26 -7.05 3.82
CA ALA A 25 -2.40 -7.33 4.69
C ALA A 25 -2.74 -6.11 5.57
N ALA A 26 -1.73 -5.42 6.12
CA ALA A 26 -1.93 -4.19 6.88
C ALA A 26 -2.59 -3.10 6.01
N TYR A 27 -2.09 -2.89 4.79
CA TYR A 27 -2.67 -1.92 3.85
C TYR A 27 -4.12 -2.25 3.50
N MET A 28 -4.42 -3.52 3.19
CA MET A 28 -5.77 -4.00 2.89
C MET A 28 -6.72 -3.83 4.08
N LEU A 29 -6.25 -4.10 5.30
CA LEU A 29 -7.02 -3.89 6.52
C LEU A 29 -7.40 -2.42 6.68
N PHE A 30 -6.47 -1.49 6.45
CA PHE A 30 -6.79 -0.05 6.52
C PHE A 30 -7.77 0.39 5.43
N ILE A 31 -7.71 -0.19 4.22
CA ILE A 31 -8.73 0.07 3.18
C ILE A 31 -10.10 -0.39 3.66
N LEU A 32 -10.19 -1.61 4.18
CA LEU A 32 -11.44 -2.18 4.67
C LEU A 32 -12.02 -1.35 5.82
N ILE A 33 -11.19 -0.95 6.80
CA ILE A 33 -11.60 -0.07 7.89
C ILE A 33 -12.10 1.27 7.34
N GLN A 34 -11.36 1.88 6.40
CA GLN A 34 -11.74 3.16 5.82
C GLN A 34 -13.11 3.06 5.11
N ASP A 35 -13.34 1.98 4.37
CA ASP A 35 -14.59 1.76 3.63
C ASP A 35 -15.79 1.54 4.57
N MET A 36 -15.58 0.87 5.72
CA MET A 36 -16.63 0.69 6.73
C MET A 36 -16.90 1.94 7.57
N VAL A 37 -15.88 2.77 7.81
CA VAL A 37 -15.96 3.94 8.71
C VAL A 37 -16.45 5.19 7.96
N THR A 38 -16.06 5.39 6.71
CA THR A 38 -16.43 6.58 5.91
C THR A 38 -17.96 6.81 5.82
N PRO A 39 -18.81 5.79 5.62
CA PRO A 39 -20.27 5.96 5.54
C PRO A 39 -20.94 6.37 6.85
N LEU A 40 -20.26 6.24 8.00
CA LEU A 40 -20.80 6.58 9.32
C LEU A 40 -20.74 8.08 9.62
N PHE A 41 -20.07 8.87 8.79
CA PHE A 41 -19.89 10.32 8.98
C PHE A 41 -20.50 11.11 7.83
N SER A 42 -20.88 12.36 8.10
CA SER A 42 -21.31 13.29 7.04
C SER A 42 -20.18 13.54 6.04
N GLU A 43 -20.52 13.72 4.76
CA GLU A 43 -19.53 13.92 3.68
C GLU A 43 -18.56 15.07 3.95
N ALA A 44 -19.03 16.13 4.64
CA ALA A 44 -18.20 17.28 5.00
C ALA A 44 -17.13 16.96 6.06
N ILE A 45 -17.45 16.12 7.05
CA ILE A 45 -16.50 15.68 8.08
C ILE A 45 -15.58 14.59 7.52
N ALA A 46 -16.15 13.67 6.75
CA ALA A 46 -15.43 12.55 6.14
C ALA A 46 -14.32 13.05 5.20
N SER A 47 -14.65 13.92 4.25
CA SER A 47 -13.72 14.41 3.23
C SER A 47 -12.62 15.35 3.76
N VAL A 48 -12.94 16.21 4.74
CA VAL A 48 -12.02 17.25 5.23
C VAL A 48 -11.09 16.74 6.33
N TRP A 49 -11.55 15.84 7.19
CA TRP A 49 -10.80 15.42 8.38
C TRP A 49 -10.52 13.93 8.43
N LEU A 50 -11.53 13.10 8.21
CA LEU A 50 -11.42 11.66 8.43
C LEU A 50 -10.57 10.97 7.37
N THR A 51 -10.85 11.22 6.09
CA THR A 51 -10.11 10.63 4.96
C THR A 51 -8.63 11.01 4.98
N PRO A 52 -8.25 12.30 5.16
CA PRO A 52 -6.83 12.67 5.22
C PRO A 52 -6.07 12.05 6.40
N VAL A 53 -6.70 12.00 7.58
CA VAL A 53 -6.06 11.46 8.80
C VAL A 53 -5.92 9.94 8.72
N ILE A 54 -6.96 9.20 8.32
CA ILE A 54 -6.89 7.75 8.13
C ILE A 54 -5.81 7.40 7.09
N TYR A 55 -5.74 8.17 6.01
CA TYR A 55 -4.75 7.96 4.96
C TYR A 55 -3.31 8.19 5.47
N ALA A 56 -3.08 9.24 6.25
CA ALA A 56 -1.78 9.50 6.88
C ALA A 56 -1.38 8.40 7.88
N ILE A 57 -2.32 7.95 8.72
CA ILE A 57 -2.10 6.85 9.68
C ILE A 57 -1.80 5.54 8.94
N LYS A 58 -2.54 5.23 7.88
CA LYS A 58 -2.30 4.06 7.03
C LYS A 58 -0.88 4.07 6.48
N ILE A 59 -0.44 5.20 5.90
CA ILE A 59 0.92 5.33 5.37
C ILE A 59 1.95 5.11 6.48
N ALA A 60 1.80 5.80 7.62
CA ALA A 60 2.74 5.70 8.73
C ALA A 60 2.82 4.27 9.28
N ALA A 61 1.69 3.58 9.40
CA ALA A 61 1.62 2.20 9.87
C ALA A 61 2.33 1.24 8.91
N VAL A 62 2.07 1.36 7.60
CA VAL A 62 2.72 0.49 6.61
C VAL A 62 4.23 0.77 6.56
N ILE A 63 4.65 2.04 6.61
CA ILE A 63 6.08 2.39 6.71
C ILE A 63 6.72 1.79 7.96
N ALA A 64 6.06 1.87 9.12
CA ALA A 64 6.59 1.28 10.35
C ALA A 64 6.77 -0.24 10.24
N VAL A 65 5.83 -0.92 9.60
CA VAL A 65 5.93 -2.36 9.31
C VAL A 65 7.09 -2.66 8.35
N LEU A 66 7.23 -1.88 7.28
CA LEU A 66 8.34 -2.04 6.34
C LEU A 66 9.70 -1.81 7.02
N ILE A 67 9.82 -0.78 7.86
CA ILE A 67 11.04 -0.51 8.65
C ILE A 67 11.33 -1.67 9.60
N TYR A 68 10.31 -2.22 10.25
CA TYR A 68 10.45 -3.35 11.17
C TYR A 68 10.99 -4.60 10.44
N PHE A 69 10.48 -4.90 9.26
CA PHE A 69 10.93 -6.04 8.45
C PHE A 69 12.11 -5.71 7.52
N TRP A 70 12.63 -4.47 7.52
CA TRP A 70 13.65 -4.01 6.55
C TRP A 70 14.88 -4.93 6.55
N ARG A 71 15.31 -5.38 7.73
CA ARG A 71 16.48 -6.26 7.87
C ARG A 71 16.29 -7.66 7.30
N SER A 72 15.07 -8.08 7.00
CA SER A 72 14.77 -9.38 6.38
C SER A 72 14.77 -9.35 4.85
N TYR A 73 14.89 -8.17 4.22
CA TYR A 73 14.96 -8.02 2.77
C TYR A 73 16.42 -8.03 2.26
N ASP A 74 17.17 -9.09 2.58
CA ASP A 74 18.52 -9.27 2.03
C ASP A 74 18.52 -9.56 0.50
N GLU A 75 17.36 -9.81 -0.09
CA GLU A 75 17.18 -10.09 -1.53
C GLU A 75 17.36 -8.85 -2.43
N LEU A 76 17.33 -7.64 -1.83
CA LEU A 76 17.67 -6.38 -2.52
C LEU A 76 19.18 -6.16 -2.65
N ARG A 77 20.01 -7.05 -2.09
CA ARG A 77 21.45 -7.02 -2.34
C ARG A 77 21.67 -7.29 -3.82
N MET A 78 22.13 -6.26 -4.54
CA MET A 78 22.47 -6.30 -5.97
C MET A 78 23.69 -7.18 -6.28
N GLU A 79 23.86 -8.30 -5.60
CA GLU A 79 24.90 -9.27 -5.90
C GLU A 79 24.39 -10.16 -7.04
N ASN A 80 24.98 -9.99 -8.23
CA ASN A 80 24.76 -10.78 -9.45
C ASN A 80 23.43 -10.55 -10.20
N ILE A 81 23.15 -9.30 -10.60
CA ILE A 81 22.11 -9.03 -11.61
C ILE A 81 22.64 -9.43 -12.99
N GLU A 82 22.12 -10.54 -13.51
CA GLU A 82 22.44 -11.05 -14.83
C GLU A 82 21.73 -10.20 -15.92
N PRO A 83 22.43 -9.70 -16.96
CA PRO A 83 21.84 -8.78 -17.94
C PRO A 83 20.60 -9.35 -18.66
N ALA A 84 20.58 -10.65 -18.90
CA ALA A 84 19.43 -11.34 -19.50
C ALA A 84 18.20 -11.30 -18.59
N LYS A 85 18.37 -11.45 -17.27
CA LYS A 85 17.26 -11.36 -16.29
C LYS A 85 16.73 -9.93 -16.21
N LEU A 86 17.61 -8.93 -16.35
CA LEU A 86 17.21 -7.52 -16.40
C LEU A 86 16.34 -7.22 -17.63
N LEU A 87 16.70 -7.73 -18.81
CA LEU A 87 15.90 -7.56 -20.03
C LEU A 87 14.52 -8.23 -19.91
N TRP A 88 14.45 -9.44 -19.34
CA TRP A 88 13.18 -10.11 -19.08
C TRP A 88 12.31 -9.34 -18.07
N ALA A 89 12.92 -8.82 -16.99
CA ALA A 89 12.20 -8.02 -16.00
C ALA A 89 11.66 -6.72 -16.62
N LEU A 90 12.46 -6.03 -17.45
CA LEU A 90 12.01 -4.85 -18.18
C LEU A 90 10.88 -5.17 -19.16
N GLY A 91 11.02 -6.24 -19.94
CA GLY A 91 9.99 -6.69 -20.87
C GLY A 91 8.68 -7.04 -20.18
N ALA A 92 8.75 -7.79 -19.07
CA ALA A 92 7.59 -8.10 -18.24
C ALA A 92 6.95 -6.84 -17.65
N GLY A 93 7.77 -5.90 -17.14
CA GLY A 93 7.30 -4.62 -16.61
C GLY A 93 6.57 -3.79 -17.66
N VAL A 94 7.13 -3.65 -18.87
CA VAL A 94 6.49 -2.95 -19.99
C VAL A 94 5.20 -3.64 -20.40
N PHE A 95 5.20 -4.97 -20.51
CA PHE A 95 4.03 -5.73 -20.87
C PHE A 95 2.87 -5.53 -19.88
N VAL A 96 3.16 -5.66 -18.58
CA VAL A 96 2.18 -5.43 -17.51
C VAL A 96 1.70 -3.98 -17.52
N PHE A 97 2.59 -3.00 -17.74
CA PHE A 97 2.23 -1.60 -17.83
C PHE A 97 1.26 -1.32 -18.98
N VAL A 98 1.55 -1.85 -20.18
CA VAL A 98 0.68 -1.72 -21.36
C VAL A 98 -0.68 -2.36 -21.10
N LEU A 99 -0.70 -3.55 -20.50
CA LEU A 99 -1.94 -4.22 -20.14
C LEU A 99 -2.75 -3.37 -19.15
N TRP A 100 -2.09 -2.81 -18.13
CA TRP A 100 -2.72 -2.01 -17.08
C TRP A 100 -3.36 -0.73 -17.63
N ILE A 101 -2.67 0.04 -18.50
CA ILE A 101 -3.23 1.27 -19.08
C ILE A 101 -4.40 0.99 -20.04
N ASN A 102 -4.43 -0.20 -20.65
CA ASN A 102 -5.50 -0.65 -21.55
C ASN A 102 -6.54 -1.52 -20.82
N THR A 103 -6.54 -1.54 -19.48
CA THR A 103 -7.56 -2.25 -18.70
C THR A 103 -8.79 -1.36 -18.54
N ASP A 104 -9.51 -1.15 -19.64
CA ASP A 104 -10.82 -0.48 -19.69
C ASP A 104 -11.97 -1.50 -19.88
N TRP A 105 -11.70 -2.76 -19.56
CA TRP A 105 -12.61 -3.87 -19.84
C TRP A 105 -13.89 -3.74 -19.03
N LYS A 106 -15.03 -3.65 -19.74
CA LYS A 106 -16.36 -3.45 -19.16
C LYS A 106 -16.79 -4.55 -18.18
N PHE A 107 -16.17 -5.73 -18.24
CA PHE A 107 -16.46 -6.84 -17.31
C PHE A 107 -15.63 -6.75 -16.01
N ALA A 108 -14.51 -6.02 -16.03
CA ALA A 108 -13.62 -5.81 -14.89
C ALA A 108 -13.90 -4.48 -14.15
N THR A 109 -14.86 -3.70 -14.64
CA THR A 109 -15.33 -2.46 -14.01
C THR A 109 -16.54 -2.75 -13.14
N MET A 110 -16.36 -2.73 -11.82
CA MET A 110 -17.45 -2.85 -10.84
C MET A 110 -17.86 -1.46 -10.34
N GLY A 111 -19.13 -1.10 -10.54
CA GLY A 111 -19.70 0.17 -10.09
C GLY A 111 -19.34 1.38 -10.97
N ASN A 112 -19.81 2.56 -10.57
CA ASN A 112 -19.35 3.82 -11.15
C ASN A 112 -18.08 4.26 -10.43
N PRO A 113 -16.95 4.46 -11.12
CA PRO A 113 -15.75 4.98 -10.49
C PRO A 113 -16.07 6.38 -9.94
N THR A 114 -16.14 6.49 -8.62
CA THR A 114 -16.22 7.79 -7.95
C THR A 114 -14.85 8.45 -8.08
N VAL A 115 -14.73 9.36 -9.05
CA VAL A 115 -13.52 10.16 -9.22
C VAL A 115 -13.41 11.05 -7.99
N TYR A 116 -12.44 10.74 -7.12
CA TYR A 116 -12.15 11.58 -5.97
C TYR A 116 -11.63 12.94 -6.47
N ASP A 117 -12.39 14.01 -6.21
CA ASP A 117 -11.95 15.37 -6.51
C ASP A 117 -11.14 15.94 -5.33
N PRO A 118 -9.80 16.09 -5.46
CA PRO A 118 -8.97 16.66 -4.40
C PRO A 118 -9.28 18.13 -4.12
N ARG A 119 -10.01 18.84 -4.99
CA ARG A 119 -10.41 20.24 -4.79
C ARG A 119 -11.49 20.41 -3.72
N LEU A 120 -12.10 19.31 -3.26
CA LEU A 120 -13.06 19.31 -2.16
C LEU A 120 -12.40 19.69 -0.81
N ILE A 121 -11.07 19.58 -0.70
CA ILE A 121 -10.34 20.05 0.49
C ILE A 121 -10.12 21.57 0.34
N PRO A 122 -10.62 22.41 1.26
CA PRO A 122 -10.45 23.86 1.14
C PRO A 122 -9.03 24.32 1.51
N GLY A 123 -8.45 25.17 0.66
CA GLY A 123 -7.21 25.92 0.90
C GLY A 123 -5.91 25.11 0.70
N ASN A 124 -4.81 25.58 1.31
CA ASN A 124 -3.47 24.99 1.12
C ASN A 124 -3.32 23.53 1.60
N ARG A 125 -4.31 22.98 2.31
CA ARG A 125 -4.32 21.59 2.78
C ARG A 125 -4.40 20.57 1.64
N VAL A 126 -4.92 20.98 0.48
CA VAL A 126 -4.88 20.18 -0.77
C VAL A 126 -3.47 19.75 -1.11
N TYR A 127 -2.51 20.67 -1.08
CA TYR A 127 -1.14 20.40 -1.49
C TYR A 127 -0.44 19.46 -0.51
N ILE A 128 -0.71 19.61 0.80
CA ILE A 128 -0.19 18.69 1.82
C ILE A 128 -0.76 17.29 1.60
N PHE A 129 -2.06 17.17 1.32
CA PHE A 129 -2.70 15.88 1.05
C PHE A 129 -2.19 15.22 -0.23
N ILE A 130 -2.02 15.98 -1.32
CA ILE A 130 -1.42 15.49 -2.57
C ILE A 130 0.02 15.04 -2.34
N ALA A 131 0.82 15.81 -1.60
CA ALA A 131 2.20 15.45 -1.27
C ALA A 131 2.27 14.15 -0.45
N LEU A 132 1.42 13.99 0.58
CA LEU A 132 1.30 12.75 1.34
C LEU A 132 0.85 11.58 0.47
N ARG A 133 -0.07 11.82 -0.46
CA ARG A 133 -0.56 10.79 -1.39
C ARG A 133 0.51 10.32 -2.35
N LEU A 134 1.26 11.26 -2.93
CA LEU A 134 2.40 10.97 -3.80
C LEU A 134 3.49 10.25 -3.04
N PHE A 135 3.87 10.73 -1.85
CA PHE A 135 4.88 10.10 -1.01
C PHE A 135 4.48 8.68 -0.61
N GLY A 136 3.23 8.48 -0.18
CA GLY A 136 2.70 7.15 0.10
C GLY A 136 2.78 6.23 -1.11
N ALA A 137 2.35 6.71 -2.28
CA ALA A 137 2.38 5.91 -3.50
C ALA A 137 3.81 5.63 -4.00
N SER A 138 4.76 6.55 -3.82
CA SER A 138 6.12 6.42 -4.36
C SER A 138 7.12 5.79 -3.40
N VAL A 139 6.88 5.83 -2.09
CA VAL A 139 7.81 5.26 -1.09
C VAL A 139 7.27 3.95 -0.53
N VAL A 140 5.97 3.87 -0.27
CA VAL A 140 5.40 2.67 0.37
C VAL A 140 5.25 1.53 -0.64
N VAL A 141 4.82 1.83 -1.87
CA VAL A 141 4.54 0.79 -2.89
C VAL A 141 5.80 0.09 -3.42
N PRO A 142 6.90 0.78 -3.81
CA PRO A 142 8.03 0.09 -4.43
C PRO A 142 8.97 -0.63 -3.46
N ILE A 143 8.74 -0.53 -2.15
CA ILE A 143 9.52 -1.27 -1.13
C ILE A 143 8.89 -2.65 -0.85
N PHE A 144 7.68 -2.92 -1.36
CA PHE A 144 7.05 -4.24 -1.34
C PHE A 144 7.60 -5.19 -2.39
#